data_AF-A0A924MQS0-F1
#
_entry.id   AF-A0A924MQS0-F1
#
_cell.length_a   1.000
_cell.length_b   1.000
_cell.length_c   1.000
_cell.angle_alpha   90.00
_cell.angle_beta   90.00
_cell.angle_gamma   90.00
#
_symmetry.space_group_name_H-M   'P 1'
#
loop_
_entity.id
_entity.type
_entity.pdbx_description
1 polymer ?
#
loop_
_entity_poly.entity_id
_entity_poly.type
_entity_poly.pdbx_seq_one_letter_code
_entity_poly.pdbx_strand_id
1 'polypeptide(L)' 'PSQAIAVGDGSNDLPMMGVAGLSIAYHAKPAVREKAMLAIDEGGMDAALAVFA' A
#
# COMPACT_ATOMS: atom_id res chain seq x y z
N PRO A 1 -2.49 -13.40 3.52
CA PRO A 1 -1.78 -13.69 4.79
C PRO A 1 -1.99 -12.57 5.79
N SER A 2 -2.32 -12.88 7.06
CA SER A 2 -2.64 -11.85 8.07
C SER A 2 -1.42 -11.03 8.52
N GLN A 3 -0.23 -11.61 8.49
CA GLN A 3 1.04 -10.94 8.83
C GLN A 3 1.89 -10.71 7.57
N ALA A 4 1.32 -10.05 6.57
CA ALA A 4 2.03 -9.65 5.36
C ALA A 4 1.62 -8.23 4.95
N ILE A 5 2.60 -7.48 4.43
CA ILE A 5 2.42 -6.13 3.93
C ILE A 5 2.62 -6.17 2.41
N ALA A 6 1.68 -5.58 1.67
CA ALA A 6 1.79 -5.36 0.24
C ALA A 6 1.94 -3.85 -0.02
N VAL A 7 2.96 -3.46 -0.77
CA VAL A 7 3.15 -2.08 -1.23
C VAL A 7 3.09 -2.08 -2.76
N GLY A 8 2.32 -1.17 -3.35
CA GLY A 8 2.14 -1.10 -4.79
C GLY A 8 1.70 0.29 -5.26
N ASP A 9 1.85 0.56 -6.55
CA ASP A 9 1.51 1.84 -7.19
C ASP A 9 0.48 1.66 -8.33
N GLY A 10 0.35 0.43 -8.85
CA GLY A 10 -0.40 0.09 -10.05
C GLY A 10 -1.56 -0.87 -9.82
N SER A 11 -2.48 -0.90 -10.79
CA SER A 11 -3.66 -1.78 -10.73
C SER A 11 -3.30 -3.27 -10.78
N ASN A 12 -2.12 -3.62 -11.30
CA ASN A 12 -1.55 -4.96 -11.28
C ASN A 12 -1.27 -5.47 -9.86
N ASP A 13 -1.10 -4.57 -8.89
CA ASP A 13 -0.81 -4.94 -7.50
C ASP A 13 -2.08 -5.22 -6.68
N LEU A 14 -3.26 -4.79 -7.17
CA LEU A 14 -4.54 -4.94 -6.47
C LEU A 14 -4.86 -6.37 -6.02
N PRO A 15 -4.60 -7.43 -6.82
CA PRO A 15 -4.80 -8.80 -6.34
C PRO A 15 -3.91 -9.16 -5.15
N MET A 16 -2.65 -8.69 -5.14
CA MET A 16 -1.72 -8.89 -4.03
C MET A 16 -2.11 -8.06 -2.81
N MET A 17 -2.48 -6.80 -3.01
CA MET A 17 -2.92 -5.88 -1.97
C MET A 17 -4.21 -6.35 -1.29
N GLY A 18 -5.13 -6.97 -2.05
CA GLY A 18 -6.40 -7.47 -1.54
C GLY A 18 -6.30 -8.70 -0.63
N VAL A 19 -5.17 -9.41 -0.64
CA VAL A 19 -4.94 -10.61 0.21
C VAL A 19 -3.95 -10.38 1.35
N ALA A 20 -3.27 -9.23 1.37
CA ALA A 20 -2.34 -8.85 2.42
C ALA A 20 -3.07 -8.37 3.69
N GLY A 21 -2.41 -8.52 4.84
CA GLY A 21 -2.94 -8.01 6.12
C GLY A 21 -2.87 -6.49 6.22
N LEU A 22 -1.90 -5.88 5.53
CA LEU A 22 -1.81 -4.44 5.31
C LEU A 22 -1.49 -4.18 3.83
N SER A 23 -2.18 -3.21 3.22
CA SER A 23 -1.84 -2.73 1.89
C SER A 23 -1.55 -1.23 1.88
N ILE A 24 -0.45 -0.84 1.24
CA ILE A 24 0.01 0.55 1.14
C ILE A 24 0.13 0.93 -0.34
N ALA A 25 -0.62 1.96 -0.74
CA ALA A 25 -0.45 2.62 -2.02
C ALA A 25 0.74 3.60 -1.92
N TYR A 26 1.81 3.38 -2.70
CA TYR A 26 2.98 4.27 -2.72
C TYR A 26 3.04 5.05 -4.04
N HIS A 27 2.88 6.37 -4.00
CA HIS A 27 2.76 7.23 -5.19
C HIS A 27 1.77 6.69 -6.23
N ALA A 28 0.71 6.02 -5.76
CA ALA A 28 -0.13 5.19 -6.62
C ALA A 28 -1.11 6.02 -7.45
N LYS A 29 -1.72 5.41 -8.48
CA LYS A 29 -2.85 6.02 -9.20
C LYS A 29 -4.11 6.09 -8.33
N PRO A 30 -5.07 7.01 -8.59
CA PRO A 30 -6.28 7.15 -7.77
C PRO A 30 -7.03 5.83 -7.54
N ALA A 31 -7.21 5.03 -8.59
CA ALA A 31 -7.90 3.74 -8.50
C ALA A 31 -7.20 2.70 -7.59
N VAL A 32 -5.90 2.85 -7.34
CA VAL A 32 -5.14 2.00 -6.42
C VAL A 32 -5.21 2.56 -5.01
N ARG A 33 -5.11 3.89 -4.85
CA ARG A 33 -5.27 4.58 -3.56
C ARG A 33 -6.62 4.26 -2.92
N GLU A 34 -7.70 4.32 -3.70
CA GLU A 34 -9.07 4.01 -3.25
C GLU A 34 -9.24 2.58 -2.72
N LYS A 35 -8.33 1.66 -3.09
CA LYS A 35 -8.39 0.24 -2.74
C LYS A 35 -7.32 -0.19 -1.73
N ALA A 36 -6.36 0.67 -1.45
CA ALA A 36 -5.33 0.43 -0.44
C ALA A 36 -5.85 0.79 0.96
N MET A 37 -5.28 0.20 2.00
CA MET A 37 -5.62 0.56 3.39
C MET A 37 -4.96 1.88 3.80
N LEU A 38 -3.76 2.16 3.27
CA LEU A 38 -3.02 3.39 3.49
C LEU A 38 -2.45 3.90 2.16
N ALA A 39 -2.18 5.21 2.09
CA ALA A 39 -1.50 5.82 0.96
C ALA A 39 -0.34 6.69 1.45
N ILE A 40 0.78 6.62 0.74
CA ILE A 40 1.93 7.51 0.86
C ILE A 40 1.98 8.29 -0.45
N ASP A 41 1.50 9.53 -0.40
CA ASP A 41 1.40 10.42 -1.56
C ASP A 41 2.62 11.35 -1.70
N GLU A 42 3.39 11.51 -0.63
CA GLU A 42 4.56 12.39 -0.56
C GLU A 42 5.69 11.72 0.20
N GLY A 43 6.94 12.10 -0.11
CA GLY A 43 8.13 11.53 0.53
C GLY A 43 8.52 10.16 0.00
N GLY A 44 9.40 9.49 0.75
CA GLY A 44 9.95 8.19 0.41
C GLY A 44 9.21 7.01 1.05
N MET A 45 9.62 5.80 0.67
CA MET A 45 9.04 4.55 1.21
C MET A 45 9.34 4.34 2.70
N ASP A 46 10.32 5.06 3.24
CA ASP A 46 10.61 5.13 4.67
C ASP A 46 9.42 5.63 5.51
N ALA A 47 8.49 6.39 4.93
CA ALA A 47 7.22 6.73 5.57
C ALA A 47 6.41 5.50 5.99
N ALA A 48 6.61 4.32 5.36
CA ALA A 48 5.97 3.08 5.78
C ALA A 48 6.43 2.60 7.16
N LEU A 49 7.62 3.01 7.64
CA LEU A 49 8.11 2.67 8.97
C LEU A 49 7.26 3.32 10.07
N ALA A 50 6.68 4.49 9.81
CA ALA A 50 5.82 5.20 10.75
C ALA A 50 4.49 4.47 11.03
N VAL A 51 4.12 3.50 10.19
CA VAL A 51 2.92 2.66 10.39
C VAL A 51 3.10 1.67 11.54
N PHE A 52 4.34 1.36 11.92
CA PHE A 52 4.68 0.35 12.93
C PHE A 52 5.32 0.93 14.19
N ALA A 53 5.36 2.26 14.30
CA ALA A 53 5.87 2.97 15.47
C ALA A 53 4.87 2.96 16.63
#